data_AF-A0A150XSH0-F1
#
_entry.id   AF-A0A150XSH0-F1
#
_cell.length_a   1.000
_cell.length_b   1.000
_cell.length_c   1.000
_cell.angle_alpha   90.00
_cell.angle_beta   90.00
_cell.angle_gamma   90.00
#
_symmetry.space_group_name_H-M   'P 1'
#
loop_
_entity.id
_entity.type
_entity.pdbx_description
1 polymer ?
#
loop_
_entity_poly.entity_id
_entity_poly.type
_entity_poly.pdbx_seq_one_letter_code
_entity_poly.pdbx_strand_id
1 'polypeptide(L)'
;MQSRFIIGIFIFAILNSCKSGNQEDNQLLERAYQKQKEAIEMMEHLEQMLEQSNHQKKDSLSRIVEELEEGLFEIPGYSLELSGHERHEGHDHGHTKIELSEEEIYKVQEELVNQLNQIQLLLQNQ
;
A
#
# COMPACT_ATOMS: atom_id res chain seq x y z
N MET A 1 8.93 22.11 -53.15
CA MET A 1 7.79 21.74 -52.28
C MET A 1 8.17 20.60 -51.30
N GLN A 2 9.30 20.70 -50.58
CA GLN A 2 9.74 19.62 -49.67
C GLN A 2 10.08 20.09 -48.24
N SER A 3 10.23 21.40 -48.01
CA SER A 3 10.63 21.95 -46.70
C SER A 3 9.48 22.12 -45.69
N ARG A 4 8.22 21.93 -46.11
CA ARG A 4 7.03 22.13 -45.25
C ARG A 4 6.57 20.87 -44.50
N PHE A 5 7.06 19.68 -44.88
CA PHE A 5 6.64 18.41 -44.29
C PHE A 5 7.45 18.03 -43.03
N ILE A 6 8.71 18.49 -42.93
CA ILE A 6 9.61 18.11 -41.84
C ILE A 6 9.20 18.75 -40.50
N ILE A 7 8.63 19.96 -40.54
CA ILE A 7 8.21 20.70 -39.34
C ILE A 7 6.97 20.08 -38.68
N GLY A 8 6.11 19.39 -39.45
CA GLY A 8 4.91 18.73 -38.91
C GLY A 8 5.18 17.48 -38.07
N ILE A 9 6.31 16.79 -38.32
CA ILE A 9 6.66 15.54 -37.62
C ILE A 9 7.21 15.82 -36.22
N PHE A 10 7.95 16.92 -36.04
CA PHE A 10 8.51 17.29 -34.73
C PHE A 10 7.44 17.68 -33.70
N ILE A 11 6.32 18.27 -34.13
CA ILE A 11 5.24 18.70 -33.22
C ILE A 11 4.42 17.50 -32.70
N PHE A 12 4.27 16.43 -33.49
CA PHE A 12 3.53 15.23 -33.07
C PHE A 12 4.32 14.35 -32.07
N ALA A 13 5.65 14.41 -32.09
CA ALA A 13 6.50 13.66 -31.17
C ALA A 13 6.45 14.20 -29.72
N ILE A 14 6.23 15.51 -29.54
CA ILE A 14 6.22 16.14 -28.22
C ILE A 14 4.92 15.84 -27.45
N LEU A 15 3.80 15.62 -28.15
CA LEU A 15 2.49 15.36 -27.52
C LEU A 15 2.32 13.94 -26.96
N ASN A 16 3.14 12.97 -27.38
CA ASN A 16 3.08 11.61 -26.85
C ASN A 16 3.93 11.42 -25.58
N SER A 17 4.82 12.37 -25.25
CA SER A 17 5.72 12.24 -24.10
C SER A 17 5.07 12.61 -22.77
N CYS A 18 3.93 13.30 -22.77
CA CYS A 18 3.21 13.67 -21.54
C CYS A 18 2.17 12.63 -21.09
N LYS A 19 1.90 11.58 -21.89
CA LYS A 19 0.89 10.57 -21.55
C LYS A 19 1.46 9.36 -20.81
N SER A 20 2.78 9.11 -20.86
CA SER A 20 3.37 7.92 -20.25
C SER A 20 3.50 8.02 -18.73
N GLY A 21 3.83 9.19 -18.17
CA GLY A 21 4.00 9.36 -16.71
C GLY A 21 2.75 8.98 -15.93
N ASN A 22 1.60 9.52 -16.35
CA ASN A 22 0.31 9.22 -15.71
C ASN A 22 -0.06 7.73 -15.80
N GLN A 23 0.39 6.98 -16.82
CA GLN A 23 0.08 5.55 -16.89
C GLN A 23 0.95 4.73 -15.93
N GLU A 24 2.22 5.08 -15.76
CA GLU A 24 3.13 4.41 -14.84
C GLU A 24 2.74 4.66 -13.38
N ASP A 25 2.39 5.91 -13.05
CA ASP A 25 1.95 6.31 -11.70
C ASP A 25 0.66 5.58 -11.31
N ASN A 26 -0.32 5.49 -12.22
CA ASN A 26 -1.54 4.71 -11.97
C ASN A 26 -1.27 3.21 -11.78
N GLN A 27 -0.28 2.65 -12.48
CA GLN A 27 0.12 1.25 -12.28
C GLN A 27 0.78 1.04 -10.91
N LEU A 28 1.55 2.01 -10.41
CA LEU A 28 2.12 1.96 -9.06
C LEU A 28 1.02 1.97 -8.00
N LEU A 29 0.03 2.85 -8.14
CA LEU A 29 -1.11 2.92 -7.23
C LEU A 29 -1.94 1.62 -7.24
N GLU A 30 -2.19 1.05 -8.42
CA GLU A 30 -2.86 -0.24 -8.54
C GLU A 30 -2.10 -1.35 -7.81
N ARG A 31 -0.77 -1.42 -7.99
CA ARG A 31 0.07 -2.40 -7.31
C ARG A 31 0.13 -2.16 -5.80
N ALA A 32 0.18 -0.91 -5.36
CA ALA A 32 0.14 -0.55 -3.95
C ALA A 32 -1.18 -1.02 -3.32
N TYR A 33 -2.30 -0.82 -4.01
CA TYR A 33 -3.61 -1.30 -3.57
C TYR A 33 -3.68 -2.84 -3.48
N GLN A 34 -3.11 -3.57 -4.45
CA GLN A 34 -3.05 -5.04 -4.36
C GLN A 34 -2.21 -5.50 -3.15
N LYS A 35 -1.08 -4.83 -2.88
CA LYS A 35 -0.27 -5.11 -1.69
C LYS A 35 -0.99 -4.79 -0.39
N GLN A 36 -1.78 -3.70 -0.36
CA GLN A 36 -2.60 -3.37 0.80
C GLN A 36 -3.65 -4.46 1.07
N LYS A 37 -4.30 -5.00 0.04
CA LYS A 37 -5.22 -6.14 0.20
C LYS A 37 -4.53 -7.38 0.75
N GLU A 38 -3.37 -7.72 0.19
CA GLU A 38 -2.55 -8.81 0.67
C GLU A 38 -2.19 -8.61 2.15
N ALA A 39 -1.77 -7.40 2.54
CA ALA A 39 -1.46 -7.06 3.92
C ALA A 39 -2.66 -7.22 4.86
N ILE A 40 -3.86 -6.77 4.46
CA ILE A 40 -5.09 -6.92 5.25
C ILE A 40 -5.40 -8.40 5.48
N GLU A 41 -5.38 -9.21 4.42
CA GLU A 41 -5.60 -10.67 4.53
C GLU A 41 -4.55 -11.33 5.44
N MET A 42 -3.29 -10.91 5.36
CA MET A 42 -2.22 -11.39 6.22
C MET A 42 -2.43 -11.00 7.69
N MET A 43 -2.87 -9.78 7.98
CA MET A 43 -3.16 -9.31 9.34
C MET A 43 -4.29 -10.14 9.97
N GLU A 44 -5.41 -10.32 9.26
CA GLU A 44 -6.52 -11.17 9.74
C GLU A 44 -6.05 -12.60 10.04
N HIS A 45 -5.21 -13.17 9.17
CA HIS A 45 -4.66 -14.51 9.38
C HIS A 45 -3.69 -14.56 10.57
N LEU A 46 -2.84 -13.54 10.74
CA LEU A 46 -1.90 -13.43 11.86
C LEU A 46 -2.63 -13.28 13.20
N GLU A 47 -3.69 -12.48 13.25
CA GLU A 47 -4.55 -12.34 14.43
C GLU A 47 -5.12 -13.69 14.85
N GLN A 48 -5.70 -14.44 13.91
CA GLN A 48 -6.22 -15.79 14.17
C GLN A 48 -5.13 -16.75 14.67
N MET A 49 -3.94 -16.72 14.06
CA MET A 49 -2.80 -17.53 14.51
C MET A 49 -2.38 -17.14 15.94
N LEU A 50 -2.30 -15.85 16.24
CA LEU A 50 -1.91 -15.33 17.55
C LEU A 50 -2.94 -15.65 18.62
N GLU A 51 -4.23 -15.53 18.33
CA GLU A 51 -5.32 -15.92 19.23
C GLU A 51 -5.17 -17.37 19.71
N GLN A 52 -4.78 -18.28 18.82
CA GLN A 52 -4.62 -19.70 19.08
C GLN A 52 -3.22 -20.10 19.58
N SER A 53 -2.24 -19.19 19.49
CA SER A 53 -0.84 -19.47 19.82
C SER A 53 -0.53 -19.40 21.32
N ASN A 54 0.44 -20.21 21.75
CA ASN A 54 1.08 -20.12 23.07
C ASN A 54 2.45 -19.41 23.02
N HIS A 55 2.73 -18.68 21.93
CA HIS A 55 3.99 -17.97 21.70
C HIS A 55 4.30 -17.02 22.87
N GLN A 56 5.51 -17.08 23.42
CA GLN A 56 5.90 -16.30 24.61
C GLN A 56 5.64 -14.79 24.46
N LYS A 57 5.79 -14.25 23.25
CA LYS A 57 5.57 -12.84 22.92
C LYS A 57 4.22 -12.54 22.26
N LYS A 58 3.21 -13.42 22.39
CA LYS A 58 1.89 -13.27 21.76
C LYS A 58 1.34 -11.86 21.89
N ASP A 59 1.18 -11.35 23.11
CA ASP A 59 0.57 -10.03 23.36
C ASP A 59 1.34 -8.88 22.69
N SER A 60 2.67 -9.00 22.60
CA SER A 60 3.49 -8.00 21.91
C SER A 60 3.32 -8.08 20.40
N LEU A 61 3.21 -9.28 19.84
CA LEU A 61 2.98 -9.48 18.40
C LEU A 61 1.58 -9.06 17.99
N SER A 62 0.56 -9.37 18.81
CA SER A 62 -0.83 -8.91 18.59
C SER A 62 -0.89 -7.38 18.54
N ARG A 63 -0.27 -6.70 19.51
CA ARG A 63 -0.23 -5.24 19.51
C ARG A 63 0.51 -4.65 18.30
N ILE A 64 1.57 -5.30 17.81
CA ILE A 64 2.26 -4.85 16.61
C ILE A 64 1.35 -4.98 15.39
N VAL A 65 0.59 -6.07 15.26
CA VAL A 65 -0.36 -6.26 14.16
C VAL A 65 -1.46 -5.20 14.22
N GLU A 66 -2.01 -4.91 15.41
CA GLU A 66 -2.98 -3.82 15.62
C GLU A 66 -2.40 -2.44 15.23
N GLU A 67 -1.17 -2.11 15.67
CA GLU A 67 -0.50 -0.85 15.32
C GLU A 67 -0.25 -0.72 13.80
N LEU A 68 -0.01 -1.83 13.09
CA LEU A 68 0.15 -1.85 11.63
C LEU A 68 -1.19 -1.65 10.91
N GLU A 69 -2.28 -2.23 11.43
CA GLU A 69 -3.63 -2.03 10.89
C GLU A 69 -4.10 -0.59 11.07
N GLU A 70 -3.89 0.01 12.25
CA GLU A 70 -4.19 1.42 12.52
C GLU A 70 -3.39 2.39 11.61
N GLY A 71 -2.23 1.94 11.13
CA GLY A 71 -1.39 2.68 10.18
C GLY A 71 -1.87 2.63 8.73
N LEU A 72 -2.92 1.87 8.41
CA LEU A 72 -3.48 1.81 7.06
C LEU A 72 -4.10 3.13 6.64
N PHE A 73 -4.01 3.43 5.35
CA PHE A 73 -4.57 4.64 4.75
C PHE A 73 -5.13 4.35 3.37
N GLU A 74 -6.07 5.17 2.90
CA GLU A 74 -6.64 5.04 1.55
C GLU A 74 -5.59 5.30 0.46
N ILE A 75 -5.50 4.39 -0.51
CA ILE A 75 -4.68 4.59 -1.70
C ILE A 75 -5.47 5.48 -2.68
N PRO A 76 -4.87 6.55 -3.25
CA PRO A 76 -5.57 7.41 -4.21
C PRO A 76 -6.27 6.61 -5.33
N GLY A 77 -7.59 6.80 -5.45
CA GLY A 77 -8.43 6.11 -6.43
C GLY A 77 -9.00 4.76 -5.98
N TYR A 78 -8.70 4.31 -4.76
CA TYR A 78 -9.18 3.05 -4.20
C TYR A 78 -9.70 3.25 -2.77
N SER A 79 -10.84 2.61 -2.44
CA SER A 79 -11.37 2.62 -1.08
C SER A 79 -10.67 1.57 -0.21
N LEU A 80 -10.38 1.94 1.03
CA LEU A 80 -9.95 1.01 2.06
C LEU A 80 -11.18 0.27 2.61
N GLU A 81 -11.17 -1.05 2.53
CA GLU A 81 -12.24 -1.93 3.02
C GLU A 81 -11.65 -2.87 4.08
N LEU A 82 -12.10 -2.76 5.33
CA LEU A 82 -11.66 -3.62 6.44
C LEU A 82 -12.81 -4.54 6.89
N SER A 83 -12.53 -5.84 7.06
CA SER A 83 -13.53 -6.88 7.38
C SER A 83 -13.69 -7.07 8.88
N GLY A 84 -14.47 -6.20 9.54
CA GLY A 84 -15.00 -6.49 10.88
C GLY A 84 -15.07 -5.28 11.80
N HIS A 85 -16.24 -5.11 12.43
CA HIS A 85 -16.53 -4.31 13.63
C HIS A 85 -15.72 -3.02 13.83
N GLU A 86 -16.37 -1.85 13.72
CA GLU A 86 -15.92 -0.52 14.20
C GLU A 86 -14.91 -0.52 15.40
N ARG A 87 -13.63 -0.80 15.18
CA ARG A 87 -12.60 -0.92 16.22
C ARG A 87 -11.33 -0.26 15.69
N HIS A 88 -11.08 1.03 15.86
CA HIS A 88 -11.38 1.89 16.98
C HIS A 88 -11.72 3.28 16.45
N GLU A 89 -12.62 3.97 17.16
CA GLU A 89 -12.94 5.38 16.92
C GLU A 89 -11.65 6.17 16.70
N GLY A 90 -11.53 6.75 15.50
CA GLY A 90 -10.32 7.42 15.05
C GLY A 90 -9.83 8.43 16.08
N HIS A 91 -8.70 8.14 16.71
CA HIS A 91 -7.92 9.16 17.36
C HIS A 91 -7.37 10.06 16.24
N ASP A 92 -7.90 11.28 16.19
CA ASP A 92 -7.44 12.36 15.32
C ASP A 92 -5.96 12.67 15.62
N HIS A 93 -5.06 11.94 14.98
CA HIS A 93 -3.67 12.29 14.88
C HIS A 93 -3.55 13.38 13.82
N GLY A 94 -3.68 14.63 14.29
CA GLY A 94 -3.76 15.84 13.49
C GLY A 94 -3.04 15.76 12.14
N HIS A 95 -3.84 15.90 11.08
CA HIS A 95 -3.45 15.81 9.69
C HIS A 95 -2.39 16.88 9.32
N THR A 96 -1.11 16.60 9.59
CA THR A 96 -0.10 17.04 8.65
C THR A 96 -0.32 16.15 7.44
N LYS A 97 -1.00 16.68 6.42
CA LYS A 97 -1.26 16.01 5.16
C LYS A 97 0.08 15.84 4.44
N ILE A 98 0.83 14.80 4.80
CA ILE A 98 2.04 14.41 4.09
C ILE A 98 1.53 13.81 2.79
N GLU A 99 1.65 14.57 1.70
CA GLU A 99 1.36 14.06 0.37
C GLU A 99 2.53 13.17 -0.05
N LEU A 100 2.36 11.86 0.08
CA LEU A 100 3.29 10.84 -0.41
C LEU A 100 3.20 10.76 -1.93
N SER A 101 4.35 10.60 -2.59
CA SER A 101 4.38 10.22 -4.01
C SER A 101 3.87 8.78 -4.22
N GLU A 102 3.45 8.46 -5.44
CA GLU A 102 2.96 7.12 -5.81
C GLU A 102 4.01 6.03 -5.56
N GLU A 103 5.29 6.35 -5.76
CA GLU A 103 6.41 5.45 -5.44
C GLU A 103 6.57 5.24 -3.92
N GLU A 104 6.42 6.29 -3.12
CA GLU A 104 6.46 6.19 -1.66
C GLU A 104 5.27 5.38 -1.12
N ILE A 105 4.07 5.61 -1.66
CA ILE A 105 2.89 4.82 -1.33
C ILE A 105 3.15 3.34 -1.63
N TYR A 106 3.65 3.02 -2.82
CA TYR A 106 4.00 1.65 -3.18
C TYR A 106 5.04 1.03 -2.22
N LYS A 107 6.12 1.74 -1.91
CA LYS A 107 7.17 1.27 -0.99
C LYS A 107 6.64 1.01 0.41
N VAL A 108 5.77 1.87 0.92
CA VAL A 108 5.13 1.68 2.24
C VAL A 108 4.31 0.40 2.26
N GLN A 109 3.49 0.16 1.23
CA GLN A 109 2.69 -1.07 1.14
C GLN A 109 3.57 -2.32 0.94
N GLU A 110 4.69 -2.20 0.22
CA GLU A 110 5.66 -3.29 0.08
C GLU A 110 6.35 -3.62 1.41
N GLU A 111 6.78 -2.61 2.16
CA GLU A 111 7.41 -2.79 3.46
C GLU A 111 6.43 -3.39 4.48
N LEU A 112 5.16 -2.97 4.47
CA LEU A 112 4.11 -3.55 5.30
C LEU A 112 3.99 -5.07 5.07
N VAL A 113 3.86 -5.51 3.82
CA VAL A 113 3.83 -6.94 3.48
C VAL A 113 5.09 -7.67 3.94
N ASN A 114 6.27 -7.04 3.82
CA ASN A 114 7.52 -7.64 4.30
C ASN A 114 7.54 -7.82 5.83
N GLN A 115 7.04 -6.83 6.59
CA GLN A 115 6.97 -6.91 8.05
C GLN A 115 5.99 -7.99 8.52
N LEU A 116 4.82 -8.08 7.89
CA LEU A 116 3.83 -9.13 8.18
C LEU A 116 4.40 -10.53 7.88
N ASN A 117 5.13 -10.69 6.79
CA ASN A 117 5.83 -11.94 6.47
C ASN A 117 6.85 -12.32 7.55
N GLN A 118 7.60 -11.36 8.09
CA GLN A 118 8.53 -11.62 9.18
C GLN A 118 7.82 -12.08 10.46
N ILE A 119 6.68 -11.45 10.80
CA ILE A 119 5.87 -11.88 11.95
C ILE A 119 5.35 -13.31 11.73
N GLN A 120 4.85 -13.63 10.54
CA GLN A 120 4.38 -14.97 10.20
C GLN A 120 5.49 -16.02 10.37
N LEU A 121 6.70 -15.73 9.88
CA LEU A 121 7.85 -16.62 10.02
C LEU A 121 8.26 -16.81 11.49
N LEU A 122 8.18 -15.77 12.32
CA LEU A 122 8.45 -15.89 13.75
C LEU A 122 7.46 -16.84 14.44
N LEU A 123 6.18 -16.81 14.04
CA LEU A 123 5.15 -17.68 14.60
C LEU A 123 5.27 -19.14 14.11
N GLN A 124 5.74 -19.36 12.89
CA GLN A 124 5.89 -20.71 12.31
C GLN A 124 7.13 -21.47 12.82
N ASN A 125 8.16 -20.78 13.29
CA ASN A 125 9.42 -21.37 13.75
C ASN A 125 9.44 -21.68 15.27
N GLN A 126 8.27 -21.84 15.89
CA GLN A 126 8.08 -22.26 17.28
C GLN A 126 7.48 -23.65 17.39
#